data_AF-S8F0G1-F1
#
_entry.id   AF-S8F0G1-F1
#
_cell.length_a   1.000
_cell.length_b   1.000
_cell.length_c   1.000
_cell.angle_alpha   90.00
_cell.angle_beta   90.00
_cell.angle_gamma   90.00
#
_symmetry.space_group_name_H-M   'P 1'
#
loop_
_entity.id
_entity.type
_entity.pdbx_description
1 polymer ?
#
loop_
_entity_poly.entity_id
_entity_poly.type
_entity_poly.pdbx_seq_one_letter_code
_entity_poly.pdbx_strand_id
1 'polypeptide(L)'
;DIFVDVYKRGFKHVASSYPNATLLSNGFIGSSPQKPTVAVSLQTLNAYRQLHRACPRLSVQAFVKGLCYIHQVALRKHLIKQFSDAYDVYLELNYRVDSLVASALGRDLPDWRMLNACTPCLYKLSNEPTLKYSLLVTMDGNQSLKLVDETFRHGSLREDGRAARTDIWLSRAEVDRFKDEVGAPVCLTVGCVTPLICIFPSRKLSMPCLKC
;
A
#
# COMPACT_ATOMS: atom_id res chain seq x y z
N ASP A 1 18.28 27.68 -5.28
CA ASP A 1 17.15 26.85 -4.84
C ASP A 1 17.20 25.46 -5.46
N ILE A 2 17.54 24.45 -4.66
CA ILE A 2 17.99 23.12 -5.10
C ILE A 2 16.85 22.20 -5.56
N PHE A 3 15.59 22.59 -5.33
CA PHE A 3 14.46 21.67 -5.43
C PHE A 3 13.95 21.40 -6.85
N VAL A 4 14.19 22.30 -7.82
CA VAL A 4 13.53 22.23 -9.14
C VAL A 4 14.37 22.85 -10.27
N ASP A 5 15.64 22.49 -10.40
CA ASP A 5 16.45 22.90 -11.57
C ASP A 5 16.52 21.81 -12.65
N VAL A 6 16.29 22.19 -13.92
CA VAL A 6 16.69 21.36 -15.07
C VAL A 6 18.11 21.72 -15.43
N TYR A 7 19.06 20.85 -15.08
CA TYR A 7 20.42 20.96 -15.57
C TYR A 7 20.82 19.68 -16.32
N LYS A 8 21.60 19.83 -17.38
CA LYS A 8 22.31 18.70 -17.98
C LYS A 8 23.51 18.39 -17.10
N ARG A 9 23.45 17.31 -16.32
CA ARG A 9 24.59 16.80 -15.53
C ARG A 9 25.08 15.49 -16.10
N GLY A 10 26.38 15.45 -16.40
CA GLY A 10 27.08 14.20 -16.67
C GLY A 10 27.46 13.54 -15.35
N PHE A 11 27.23 12.23 -15.25
CA PHE A 11 27.73 11.41 -14.16
C PHE A 11 28.87 10.53 -14.67
N LYS A 12 29.95 10.41 -13.88
CA LYS A 12 31.01 9.44 -14.19
C LYS A 12 30.45 8.04 -13.99
N HIS A 13 30.22 7.32 -15.08
CA HIS A 13 29.69 5.97 -15.05
C HIS A 13 30.82 4.96 -15.22
N VAL A 14 30.91 4.01 -14.28
CA VAL A 14 31.82 2.87 -14.40
C VAL A 14 31.11 1.80 -15.23
N ALA A 15 31.72 1.38 -16.34
CA ALA A 15 31.11 0.48 -17.33
C ALA A 15 30.70 -0.90 -16.77
N SER A 16 31.22 -1.31 -15.61
CA SER A 16 30.85 -2.55 -14.92
C SER A 16 29.52 -2.47 -14.13
N SER A 17 28.95 -1.28 -13.98
CA SER A 17 27.71 -1.04 -13.23
C SER A 17 26.53 -0.77 -14.18
N TYR A 18 25.30 -0.97 -13.71
CA TYR A 18 24.11 -0.52 -14.46
C TYR A 18 23.99 1.01 -14.41
N PRO A 19 23.58 1.69 -15.50
CA PRO A 19 23.41 3.15 -15.53
C PRO A 19 22.47 3.67 -14.44
N ASN A 20 21.37 2.95 -14.18
CA ASN A 20 20.41 3.30 -13.13
C ASN A 20 20.98 3.11 -11.73
N ALA A 21 21.90 2.18 -11.50
CA ALA A 21 22.58 2.06 -10.22
C ALA A 21 23.44 3.31 -9.96
N THR A 22 24.17 3.78 -10.98
CA THR A 22 24.93 5.05 -10.89
C THR A 22 24.02 6.25 -10.65
N LEU A 23 22.89 6.36 -11.36
CA LEU A 23 21.91 7.43 -11.13
C LEU A 23 21.36 7.38 -9.71
N LEU A 24 21.03 6.18 -9.21
CA LEU A 24 20.46 5.99 -7.88
C LEU A 24 21.46 6.39 -6.78
N SER A 25 22.75 6.05 -6.93
CA SER A 25 23.81 6.51 -6.03
C SER A 25 23.95 8.03 -6.00
N ASN A 26 23.49 8.73 -7.04
CA ASN A 26 23.46 10.19 -7.13
C ASN A 26 22.09 10.79 -6.76
N GLY A 27 21.13 9.98 -6.29
CA GLY A 27 19.80 10.44 -5.87
C GLY A 27 18.77 10.58 -6.99
N PHE A 28 18.96 9.92 -8.13
CA PHE A 28 18.06 9.96 -9.29
C PHE A 28 17.60 8.57 -9.73
N ILE A 29 16.39 8.49 -10.27
CA ILE A 29 15.85 7.29 -10.92
C ILE A 29 15.68 7.59 -12.41
N GLY A 30 16.30 6.77 -13.25
CA GLY A 30 16.14 6.86 -14.70
C GLY A 30 14.78 6.34 -15.17
N SER A 31 14.28 6.91 -16.26
CA SER A 31 13.01 6.52 -16.88
C SER A 31 13.11 5.30 -17.80
N SER A 32 14.30 4.70 -17.95
CA SER A 32 14.53 3.50 -18.76
C SER A 32 15.63 2.62 -18.12
N PRO A 33 15.51 1.28 -18.16
CA PRO A 33 16.46 0.36 -17.54
C PRO A 33 17.87 0.42 -18.14
N GLN A 34 17.97 0.58 -19.46
CA GLN A 34 19.24 0.46 -20.20
C GLN A 34 19.85 1.79 -20.60
N LYS A 35 19.02 2.74 -21.06
CA LYS A 35 19.48 4.03 -21.59
C LYS A 35 18.53 5.14 -21.11
N PRO A 36 18.66 5.58 -19.85
CA PRO A 36 17.82 6.63 -19.30
C PRO A 36 18.17 7.98 -19.95
N THR A 37 17.25 8.54 -20.74
CA THR A 37 17.38 9.88 -21.33
C THR A 37 16.94 10.98 -20.36
N VAL A 38 16.03 10.64 -19.45
CA VAL A 38 15.48 11.52 -18.41
C VAL A 38 15.58 10.78 -17.08
N ALA A 39 16.01 11.49 -16.06
CA ALA A 39 16.06 10.99 -14.69
C ALA A 39 15.30 11.96 -13.78
N VAL A 40 14.57 11.41 -12.80
CA VAL A 40 13.81 12.17 -11.81
C VAL A 40 14.48 12.00 -10.45
N SER A 41 14.61 13.08 -9.69
CA SER A 41 15.22 13.00 -8.36
C SER A 41 14.33 12.21 -7.39
N LEU A 42 14.94 11.49 -6.45
CA LEU A 42 14.23 10.82 -5.36
C LEU A 42 13.40 11.82 -4.53
N GLN A 43 13.90 13.05 -4.36
CA GLN A 43 13.21 14.11 -3.64
C GLN A 43 11.92 14.54 -4.34
N THR A 44 11.94 14.69 -5.66
CA THR A 44 10.75 15.01 -6.47
C THR A 44 9.71 13.88 -6.41
N LEU A 45 10.15 12.62 -6.48
CA LEU A 45 9.26 11.46 -6.37
C LEU A 45 8.65 11.34 -4.97
N ASN A 46 9.42 11.62 -3.92
CA ASN A 46 8.91 11.69 -2.55
C ASN A 46 7.93 12.86 -2.38
N ALA A 47 8.23 14.03 -2.92
CA ALA A 47 7.35 15.19 -2.88
C ALA A 47 6.00 14.86 -3.53
N TYR A 48 5.99 14.22 -4.71
CA TYR A 48 4.76 13.75 -5.33
C TYR A 48 4.01 12.76 -4.43
N ARG A 49 4.70 11.77 -3.85
CA ARG A 49 4.09 10.80 -2.92
C ARG A 49 3.41 11.48 -1.74
N GLN A 50 4.04 12.46 -1.10
CA GLN A 50 3.43 13.16 0.05
C GLN A 50 2.26 14.07 -0.38
N LEU A 51 2.40 14.80 -1.49
CA LEU A 51 1.33 15.64 -2.02
C LEU A 51 0.11 14.81 -2.44
N HIS A 52 0.33 13.67 -3.10
CA HIS A 52 -0.74 12.77 -3.51
C HIS A 52 -1.45 12.11 -2.33
N ARG A 53 -0.72 11.82 -1.22
CA ARG A 53 -1.32 11.36 0.04
C ARG A 53 -2.24 12.41 0.66
N ALA A 54 -1.82 13.68 0.68
CA ALA A 54 -2.64 14.78 1.20
C ALA A 54 -3.81 15.14 0.28
N CYS A 55 -3.62 15.04 -1.03
CA CYS A 55 -4.63 15.33 -2.04
C CYS A 55 -4.63 14.26 -3.15
N PRO A 56 -5.43 13.19 -2.99
CA PRO A 56 -5.52 12.11 -3.99
C PRO A 56 -6.02 12.58 -5.37
N ARG A 57 -6.65 13.77 -5.44
CA ARG A 57 -7.08 14.39 -6.70
C ARG A 57 -5.91 14.92 -7.54
N LEU A 58 -4.71 15.06 -6.97
CA LEU A 58 -3.52 15.47 -7.70
C LEU A 58 -3.00 14.32 -8.57
N SER A 59 -3.37 14.32 -9.85
CA SER A 59 -2.92 13.32 -10.81
C SER A 59 -1.43 13.47 -11.16
N VAL A 60 -0.81 12.39 -11.62
CA VAL A 60 0.55 12.40 -12.18
C VAL A 60 0.67 13.44 -13.29
N GLN A 61 -0.33 13.52 -14.17
CA GLN A 61 -0.37 14.49 -15.26
C GLN A 61 -0.36 15.94 -14.75
N ALA A 62 -1.17 16.25 -13.74
CA ALA A 62 -1.22 17.60 -13.16
C ALA A 62 0.12 17.97 -12.50
N PHE A 63 0.73 17.02 -11.78
CA PHE A 63 2.02 17.22 -11.15
C PHE A 63 3.15 17.44 -12.16
N VAL A 64 3.25 16.57 -13.18
CA VAL A 64 4.25 16.71 -14.26
C VAL A 64 4.05 17.98 -15.07
N LYS A 65 2.78 18.41 -15.29
CA LYS A 65 2.47 19.70 -15.91
C LYS A 65 3.01 20.86 -15.07
N GLY A 66 2.85 20.80 -13.75
CA GLY A 66 3.44 21.76 -12.81
C GLY A 66 4.97 21.80 -12.91
N LEU A 67 5.64 20.65 -12.91
CA LEU A 67 7.09 20.56 -13.14
C LEU A 67 7.51 21.21 -14.46
N CYS A 68 6.81 20.89 -15.56
CA CYS A 68 7.08 21.46 -16.87
C CYS A 68 6.96 22.99 -16.87
N TYR A 69 5.96 23.55 -16.17
CA TYR A 69 5.80 25.01 -16.03
C TYR A 69 6.89 25.67 -15.20
N ILE A 70 7.31 25.05 -14.08
CA ILE A 70 8.43 25.57 -13.28
C ILE A 70 9.70 25.62 -14.13
N HIS A 71 9.90 24.60 -14.97
CA HIS A 71 11.07 24.45 -15.81
C HIS A 71 10.99 25.16 -17.17
N GLN A 72 9.88 25.85 -17.49
CA GLN A 72 9.66 26.49 -18.79
C GLN A 72 9.81 25.53 -19.99
N VAL A 73 9.41 24.26 -19.82
CA VAL A 73 9.43 23.23 -20.87
C VAL A 73 8.01 22.92 -21.32
N ALA A 74 7.81 22.72 -22.62
CA ALA A 74 6.51 22.28 -23.14
C ALA A 74 6.17 20.87 -22.63
N LEU A 75 4.96 20.70 -22.11
CA LEU A 75 4.48 19.38 -21.67
C LEU A 75 4.42 18.42 -22.86
N ARG A 76 5.10 17.28 -22.74
CA ARG A 76 5.06 16.19 -23.72
C ARG A 76 4.52 14.92 -23.05
N LYS A 77 3.67 14.15 -23.77
CA LYS A 77 3.05 12.93 -23.24
C LYS A 77 4.07 11.91 -22.71
N HIS A 78 5.24 11.80 -23.34
CA HIS A 78 6.29 10.89 -22.88
C HIS A 78 6.85 11.27 -21.51
N LEU A 79 6.87 12.55 -21.12
CA LEU A 79 7.36 12.96 -19.80
C LEU A 79 6.45 12.46 -18.68
N ILE A 80 5.13 12.43 -18.93
CA ILE A 80 4.14 11.87 -18.00
C ILE A 80 4.39 10.37 -17.84
N LYS A 81 4.58 9.65 -18.95
CA LYS A 81 4.89 8.21 -18.94
C LYS A 81 6.19 7.91 -18.22
N GLN A 82 7.26 8.64 -18.55
CA GLN A 82 8.58 8.50 -17.93
C GLN A 82 8.55 8.77 -16.42
N PHE A 83 7.78 9.77 -15.99
CA PHE A 83 7.58 10.04 -14.56
C PHE A 83 6.83 8.88 -13.89
N SER A 84 5.75 8.39 -14.51
CA SER A 84 4.99 7.24 -13.99
C SER A 84 5.89 6.01 -13.83
N ASP A 85 6.70 5.69 -14.84
CA ASP A 85 7.60 4.54 -14.81
C ASP A 85 8.66 4.70 -13.71
N ALA A 86 9.26 5.88 -13.57
CA ALA A 86 10.20 6.17 -12.49
C ALA A 86 9.53 6.10 -11.10
N TYR A 87 8.26 6.52 -11.01
CA TYR A 87 7.50 6.47 -9.77
C TYR A 87 7.16 5.02 -9.36
N ASP A 88 6.79 4.16 -10.30
CA ASP A 88 6.57 2.74 -10.02
C ASP A 88 7.84 2.06 -9.50
N VAL A 89 8.99 2.34 -10.12
CA VAL A 89 10.30 1.87 -9.63
C VAL A 89 10.62 2.42 -8.25
N TYR A 90 10.33 3.70 -7.99
CA TYR A 90 10.50 4.30 -6.67
C TYR A 90 9.64 3.61 -5.60
N LEU A 91 8.38 3.31 -5.90
CA LEU A 91 7.50 2.59 -4.98
C LEU A 91 8.00 1.17 -4.70
N GLU A 92 8.49 0.48 -5.73
CA GLU A 92 9.11 -0.84 -5.61
C GLU A 92 10.37 -0.83 -4.73
N LEU A 93 11.23 0.17 -4.91
CA LEU A 93 12.43 0.33 -4.07
C LEU A 93 12.06 0.57 -2.61
N ASN A 94 11.12 1.48 -2.33
CA ASN A 94 10.65 1.71 -0.96
C ASN A 94 10.10 0.42 -0.34
N TYR A 95 9.27 -0.32 -1.08
CA TYR A 95 8.70 -1.57 -0.60
C TYR A 95 9.78 -2.60 -0.25
N ARG A 96 10.80 -2.79 -1.10
CA ARG A 96 11.90 -3.71 -0.81
C ARG A 96 12.73 -3.27 0.39
N VAL A 97 13.00 -1.97 0.53
CA VAL A 97 13.68 -1.43 1.70
C VAL A 97 12.85 -1.68 2.97
N ASP A 98 11.55 -1.40 2.94
CA ASP A 98 10.64 -1.66 4.05
C ASP A 98 10.62 -3.15 4.43
N SER A 99 10.65 -4.05 3.43
CA SER A 99 10.72 -5.51 3.63
C SER A 99 12.04 -5.95 4.26
N LEU A 100 13.17 -5.42 3.81
CA LEU A 100 14.48 -5.71 4.40
C LEU A 100 14.56 -5.20 5.85
N VAL A 101 14.05 -3.99 6.10
CA VAL A 101 13.96 -3.42 7.45
C VAL A 101 13.05 -4.26 8.34
N ALA A 102 11.90 -4.71 7.82
CA ALA A 102 10.99 -5.59 8.56
C ALA A 102 11.69 -6.89 8.95
N SER A 103 12.38 -7.55 8.02
CA SER A 103 13.12 -8.79 8.29
C SER A 103 14.25 -8.59 9.30
N ALA A 104 15.04 -7.52 9.15
CA ALA A 104 16.11 -7.18 10.11
C ALA A 104 15.58 -6.91 11.53
N LEU A 105 14.33 -6.47 11.65
CA LEU A 105 13.64 -6.22 12.93
C LEU A 105 12.80 -7.41 13.41
N GLY A 106 12.85 -8.57 12.73
CA GLY A 106 12.06 -9.77 13.07
C GLY A 106 10.55 -9.59 12.90
N ARG A 107 10.13 -8.72 11.97
CA ARG A 107 8.74 -8.32 11.73
C ARG A 107 8.10 -9.01 10.52
N ASP A 108 8.75 -10.05 10.02
CA ASP A 108 8.39 -10.85 8.84
C ASP A 108 7.79 -12.22 9.20
N LEU A 109 7.50 -12.45 10.48
CA LEU A 109 6.80 -13.65 10.94
C LEU A 109 5.32 -13.66 10.49
N PRO A 110 4.71 -14.84 10.31
CA PRO A 110 3.27 -14.96 10.07
C PRO A 110 2.48 -14.23 11.16
N ASP A 111 1.44 -13.50 10.75
CA ASP A 111 0.58 -12.71 11.64
C ASP A 111 1.30 -11.66 12.51
N TRP A 112 2.57 -11.33 12.23
CA TRP A 112 3.34 -10.40 13.05
C TRP A 112 2.60 -9.08 13.22
N ARG A 113 2.03 -8.54 12.13
CA ARG A 113 1.25 -7.31 12.21
C ARG A 113 0.02 -7.50 13.07
N MET A 114 -0.75 -8.58 12.95
CA MET A 114 -1.93 -8.79 13.81
C MET A 114 -1.57 -8.92 15.29
N LEU A 115 -0.45 -9.56 15.61
CA LEU A 115 0.04 -9.69 16.98
C LEU A 115 0.60 -8.38 17.55
N ASN A 116 1.00 -7.42 16.69
CA ASN A 116 1.73 -6.21 17.10
C ASN A 116 1.12 -4.89 16.57
N ALA A 117 -0.06 -4.89 15.93
CA ALA A 117 -0.62 -3.75 15.19
C ALA A 117 -1.00 -2.56 16.07
N CYS A 118 -1.52 -2.82 17.26
CA CYS A 118 -1.86 -1.79 18.23
C CYS A 118 -1.46 -2.28 19.62
N THR A 119 -0.34 -1.77 20.14
CA THR A 119 0.09 -2.07 21.52
C THR A 119 -1.02 -1.75 22.53
N PRO A 120 -1.73 -0.60 22.48
CA PRO A 120 -2.83 -0.35 23.42
C PRO A 120 -4.05 -1.28 23.27
N CYS A 121 -4.31 -1.80 22.07
CA CYS A 121 -5.55 -2.53 21.77
C CYS A 121 -5.39 -4.05 21.87
N LEU A 122 -4.18 -4.58 21.69
CA LEU A 122 -3.92 -6.02 21.53
C LEU A 122 -2.83 -6.56 22.46
N TYR A 123 -2.11 -5.69 23.18
CA TYR A 123 -1.10 -6.11 24.15
C TYR A 123 -1.77 -6.50 25.47
N LYS A 124 -1.65 -7.77 25.85
CA LYS A 124 -2.15 -8.29 27.13
C LYS A 124 -1.03 -8.34 28.16
N LEU A 125 -1.28 -7.82 29.36
CA LEU A 125 -0.36 -7.95 30.48
C LEU A 125 -0.52 -9.32 31.16
N SER A 126 0.56 -9.87 31.71
CA SER A 126 0.58 -11.20 32.35
C SER A 126 -0.46 -11.39 33.46
N ASN A 127 -0.92 -10.28 34.07
CA ASN A 127 -1.84 -10.26 35.20
C ASN A 127 -3.16 -9.54 34.88
N GLU A 128 -3.48 -9.34 33.59
CA GLU A 128 -4.72 -8.69 33.20
C GLU A 128 -5.92 -9.64 33.40
N PRO A 129 -7.02 -9.19 34.05
CA PRO A 129 -8.20 -10.02 34.20
C PRO A 129 -8.81 -10.36 32.83
N THR A 130 -9.27 -11.59 32.67
CA THR A 130 -9.89 -12.01 31.40
C THR A 130 -11.21 -11.26 31.20
N LEU A 131 -11.24 -10.38 30.21
CA LEU A 131 -12.46 -9.66 29.83
C LEU A 131 -13.43 -10.60 29.09
N LYS A 132 -14.74 -10.44 29.35
CA LYS A 132 -15.80 -11.15 28.60
C LYS A 132 -15.73 -10.86 27.10
N TYR A 133 -15.36 -9.63 26.74
CA TYR A 133 -15.08 -9.20 25.38
C TYR A 133 -13.70 -8.54 25.37
N SER A 134 -12.74 -9.10 24.63
CA SER A 134 -11.34 -8.66 24.67
C SER A 134 -11.02 -7.53 23.70
N LEU A 135 -11.91 -7.22 22.76
CA LEU A 135 -11.69 -6.22 21.74
C LEU A 135 -13.03 -5.69 21.23
N LEU A 136 -13.17 -4.37 21.17
CA LEU A 136 -14.26 -3.70 20.46
C LEU A 136 -13.67 -3.11 19.17
N VAL A 137 -14.14 -3.58 18.02
CA VAL A 137 -13.66 -3.12 16.72
C VAL A 137 -14.78 -2.35 16.02
N THR A 138 -14.48 -1.14 15.56
CA THR A 138 -15.30 -0.45 14.57
C THR A 138 -14.65 -0.62 13.20
N MET A 139 -15.37 -1.26 12.28
CA MET A 139 -14.90 -1.45 10.92
C MET A 139 -15.71 -0.56 9.99
N ASP A 140 -15.05 0.34 9.28
CA ASP A 140 -15.66 0.93 8.09
C ASP A 140 -15.65 -0.14 7.00
N GLY A 141 -16.78 -0.84 6.88
CA GLY A 141 -16.92 -1.91 5.91
C GLY A 141 -16.98 -1.44 4.46
N ASN A 142 -16.86 -0.12 4.20
CA ASN A 142 -17.02 0.50 2.90
C ASN A 142 -18.21 -0.12 2.13
N GLN A 143 -19.32 -0.32 2.86
CA GLN A 143 -20.46 -1.13 2.43
C GLN A 143 -21.27 -0.44 1.32
N SER A 144 -21.04 0.85 1.08
CA SER A 144 -21.69 1.63 0.02
C SER A 144 -21.42 1.04 -1.38
N LEU A 145 -20.24 0.46 -1.62
CA LEU A 145 -19.88 -0.17 -2.89
C LEU A 145 -20.56 -1.53 -3.12
N LYS A 146 -21.06 -2.17 -2.07
CA LYS A 146 -21.82 -3.45 -2.17
C LYS A 146 -23.28 -3.25 -2.54
N LEU A 147 -23.80 -2.02 -2.43
CA LEU A 147 -25.18 -1.68 -2.79
C LEU A 147 -25.35 -1.30 -4.27
N VAL A 148 -24.26 -1.27 -5.04
CA VAL A 148 -24.36 -1.08 -6.50
C VAL A 148 -24.78 -2.41 -7.11
N ASP A 149 -26.05 -2.47 -7.51
CA ASP A 149 -26.63 -3.60 -8.24
C ASP A 149 -25.76 -3.97 -9.46
N GLU A 150 -25.68 -5.26 -9.77
CA GLU A 150 -24.92 -5.75 -10.92
C GLU A 150 -25.41 -5.13 -12.24
N THR A 151 -26.69 -4.78 -12.32
CA THR A 151 -27.28 -4.05 -13.45
C THR A 151 -26.67 -2.66 -13.65
N PHE A 152 -26.15 -2.02 -12.60
CA PHE A 152 -25.44 -0.73 -12.67
C PHE A 152 -23.92 -0.89 -12.84
N ARG A 153 -23.38 -2.11 -12.71
CA ARG A 153 -21.98 -2.42 -13.00
C ARG A 153 -21.81 -2.78 -14.48
N HIS A 154 -21.97 -1.79 -15.35
CA HIS A 154 -21.78 -1.97 -16.78
C HIS A 154 -20.28 -2.20 -17.11
N GLY A 155 -19.97 -3.29 -17.82
CA GLY A 155 -18.61 -3.61 -18.30
C GLY A 155 -18.19 -5.05 -18.00
N SER A 156 -17.09 -5.50 -18.62
CA SER A 156 -16.44 -6.76 -18.26
C SER A 156 -15.62 -6.59 -16.98
N LEU A 157 -15.58 -7.64 -16.15
CA LEU A 157 -14.69 -7.69 -15.00
C LEU A 157 -13.25 -7.51 -15.50
N ARG A 158 -12.62 -6.40 -15.12
CA ARG A 158 -11.20 -6.21 -15.38
C ARG A 158 -10.41 -7.06 -14.40
N GLU A 159 -9.79 -8.12 -14.88
CA GLU A 159 -8.88 -8.92 -14.07
C GLU A 159 -7.71 -8.04 -13.60
N ASP A 160 -7.54 -7.96 -12.29
CA ASP A 160 -6.39 -7.34 -11.66
C ASP A 160 -5.41 -8.44 -11.25
N GLY A 161 -4.37 -8.64 -12.07
CA GLY A 161 -3.33 -9.64 -11.81
C GLY A 161 -2.35 -9.23 -10.69
N ARG A 162 -2.54 -8.09 -10.04
CA ARG A 162 -1.68 -7.66 -8.93
C ARG A 162 -1.97 -8.50 -7.70
N ALA A 163 -0.95 -9.18 -7.19
CA ALA A 163 -1.00 -9.80 -5.88
C ALA A 163 -0.84 -8.74 -4.78
N ALA A 164 -1.50 -8.97 -3.64
CA ALA A 164 -1.24 -8.18 -2.45
C ALA A 164 0.23 -8.29 -2.06
N ARG A 165 0.85 -7.15 -1.79
CA ARG A 165 2.27 -7.06 -1.39
C ARG A 165 2.46 -7.17 0.12
N THR A 166 1.38 -7.12 0.89
CA THR A 166 1.44 -7.14 2.35
C THR A 166 0.43 -8.14 2.89
N ASP A 167 0.74 -8.67 4.06
CA ASP A 167 -0.09 -9.52 4.95
C ASP A 167 -1.34 -8.81 5.50
N ILE A 168 -1.59 -7.55 5.11
CA ILE A 168 -2.83 -6.84 5.43
C ILE A 168 -4.02 -7.41 4.64
N TRP A 169 -3.75 -7.95 3.44
CA TRP A 169 -4.78 -8.49 2.58
C TRP A 169 -4.88 -9.99 2.76
N LEU A 170 -6.09 -10.46 3.08
CA LEU A 170 -6.38 -11.88 3.09
C LEU A 170 -6.66 -12.36 1.67
N SER A 171 -6.16 -13.56 1.34
CA SER A 171 -6.48 -14.17 0.05
C SER A 171 -7.97 -14.53 -0.01
N ARG A 172 -8.55 -14.52 -1.21
CA ARG A 172 -9.96 -14.94 -1.38
C ARG A 172 -10.19 -16.35 -0.85
N ALA A 173 -9.29 -17.28 -1.16
CA ALA A 173 -9.35 -18.66 -0.66
C ALA A 173 -9.37 -18.71 0.87
N GLU A 174 -8.65 -17.80 1.54
CA GLU A 174 -8.62 -17.73 2.99
C GLU A 174 -9.92 -17.21 3.61
N VAL A 175 -10.52 -16.20 2.97
CA VAL A 175 -11.80 -15.61 3.36
C VAL A 175 -12.96 -16.58 3.11
N ASP A 176 -12.93 -17.30 1.98
CA ASP A 176 -13.99 -18.23 1.58
C ASP A 176 -14.16 -19.41 2.53
N ARG A 177 -13.18 -19.69 3.40
CA ARG A 177 -13.31 -20.68 4.50
C ARG A 177 -14.45 -20.33 5.47
N PHE A 178 -14.83 -19.05 5.55
CA PHE A 178 -15.83 -18.53 6.48
C PHE A 178 -17.18 -18.22 5.81
N LYS A 179 -17.33 -18.51 4.50
CA LYS A 179 -18.52 -18.09 3.73
C LYS A 179 -19.84 -18.67 4.28
N ASP A 180 -19.77 -19.82 4.93
CA ASP A 180 -20.92 -20.57 5.47
C ASP A 180 -21.08 -20.41 6.99
N GLU A 181 -20.24 -19.60 7.66
CA GLU A 181 -20.30 -19.40 9.12
C GLU A 181 -21.40 -18.42 9.56
N VAL A 182 -21.93 -17.62 8.63
CA VAL A 182 -23.11 -16.80 8.90
C VAL A 182 -24.30 -17.73 8.80
N GLY A 183 -24.87 -18.12 9.95
CA GLY A 183 -26.02 -19.02 10.02
C GLY A 183 -27.11 -18.62 9.02
N ALA A 184 -27.77 -19.63 8.44
CA ALA A 184 -28.87 -19.44 7.49
C ALA A 184 -29.79 -18.31 7.96
N PRO A 185 -30.23 -17.41 7.07
CA PRO A 185 -31.00 -16.24 7.45
C PRO A 185 -32.19 -16.70 8.27
N VAL A 186 -32.17 -16.43 9.58
CA VAL A 186 -33.36 -16.51 10.39
C VAL A 186 -34.27 -15.45 9.80
N CYS A 187 -35.38 -15.89 9.21
CA CYS A 187 -36.44 -15.01 8.73
C CYS A 187 -36.94 -14.18 9.92
N LEU A 188 -36.32 -13.03 10.14
CA LEU A 188 -36.79 -12.06 11.11
C LEU A 188 -37.98 -11.37 10.47
N THR A 189 -39.17 -11.83 10.84
CA THR A 189 -40.41 -11.10 10.64
C THR A 189 -40.23 -9.68 11.20
N VAL A 190 -40.11 -8.73 10.28
CA VAL A 190 -40.34 -7.29 10.37
C VAL A 190 -40.05 -6.63 11.74
N GLY A 191 -38.97 -5.85 11.79
CA GLY A 191 -38.89 -4.69 12.69
C GLY A 191 -37.84 -4.72 13.80
N CYS A 192 -36.56 -4.91 13.48
CA CYS A 192 -35.50 -4.38 14.33
C CYS A 192 -34.19 -4.21 13.56
N VAL A 193 -33.81 -2.96 13.27
CA VAL A 193 -32.46 -2.62 12.81
C VAL A 193 -31.54 -2.77 14.00
N THR A 194 -30.90 -3.92 14.15
CA THR A 194 -29.72 -4.07 15.01
C THR A 194 -28.48 -3.94 14.13
N PRO A 195 -27.49 -3.12 14.53
CA PRO A 195 -26.22 -3.07 13.81
C PRO A 195 -25.58 -4.46 13.90
N LEU A 196 -25.14 -5.01 12.75
CA LEU A 196 -24.36 -6.24 12.72
C LEU A 196 -23.08 -6.04 13.53
N ILE A 197 -23.09 -6.50 14.78
CA ILE A 197 -21.89 -6.73 15.56
C ILE A 197 -21.32 -8.06 15.04
N CYS A 198 -20.25 -7.99 14.25
CA CYS A 198 -19.48 -9.18 13.88
C CYS A 198 -18.78 -9.71 15.14
N ILE A 199 -19.40 -10.68 15.80
CA ILE A 199 -18.80 -11.38 16.94
C ILE A 199 -17.81 -12.39 16.37
N PHE A 200 -16.51 -12.09 16.40
CA PHE A 200 -15.48 -13.09 16.16
C PHE A 200 -15.30 -13.94 17.43
N PRO A 201 -15.61 -15.25 17.42
CA PRO A 201 -15.24 -16.12 18.53
C PRO A 201 -13.71 -16.12 18.64
N SER A 202 -13.19 -15.77 19.83
CA SER A 202 -11.76 -15.85 20.13
C SER A 202 -11.26 -17.26 19.82
N ARG A 203 -10.40 -17.41 18.79
CA ARG A 203 -9.61 -18.62 18.64
C ARG A 203 -8.77 -18.78 19.91
N LYS A 204 -8.99 -19.86 20.66
CA LYS A 204 -7.99 -20.38 21.58
C LYS A 204 -6.81 -20.87 20.75
N LEU A 205 -5.90 -19.96 20.39
CA LEU A 205 -4.53 -20.34 20.05
C LEU A 205 -3.83 -20.64 21.38
N SER A 206 -3.87 -21.92 21.79
CA SER A 206 -2.93 -22.41 22.80
C SER A 206 -1.54 -22.39 22.18
N MET A 207 -0.78 -21.31 22.40
CA MET A 207 0.64 -21.31 22.11
C MET A 207 1.38 -21.94 23.30
N PRO A 208 2.29 -22.91 23.09
CA PRO A 208 3.24 -23.31 24.11
C PRO A 208 4.16 -22.12 24.39
N CYS A 209 4.33 -21.79 25.67
CA CYS A 209 5.28 -20.79 26.14
C CYS A 209 6.69 -21.10 25.62
N LEU A 210 7.18 -20.34 24.66
CA LEU A 210 8.62 -20.19 24.48
C LEU A 210 9.11 -19.21 25.54
N LYS A 211 9.73 -19.78 26.58
CA LYS A 211 10.64 -19.04 27.45
C LYS A 211 11.87 -18.65 26.62
N CYS A 212 12.08 -17.34 26.46
CA CYS A 212 13.40 -16.71 26.36
C CYS A 212 13.37 -15.51 27.30
#